data_AF-A0A1Y2M3G1-F1
#
_entry.id   AF-A0A1Y2M3G1-F1
#
_cell.length_a   1.000
_cell.length_b   1.000
_cell.length_c   1.000
_cell.angle_alpha   90.00
_cell.angle_beta   90.00
_cell.angle_gamma   90.00
#
_symmetry.space_group_name_H-M   'P 1'
#
loop_
_entity.id
_entity.type
_entity.pdbx_description
1 polymer ?
#
loop_
_entity_poly.entity_id
_entity_poly.type
_entity_poly.pdbx_seq_one_letter_code
_entity_poly.pdbx_strand_id
1 'polypeptide(L)'
;MPETHTSRPSTPITTETMIHRPNTPQASESIVNILSRAGLCKSFAPKKHTEKKPCPGPRKLTVSIVDGNTDRLIHKYVPSRLLMASSAKATEVLVAKPWAGTFKVYGKYDPSTMNDVINTIVLSQKMPITKDLLSNLFTYEACLRLGIQPTHAQIKLLVVKINMQISSAPVSKEILAFIATRIGPKDVVFKHTANALCHQRFTGQIDDLKGFEKMVSRKSALQKKMVQIDQAHKARREAIVASKRQRKQKAVAEKKGPADALVAELEAATTADEVAAVERKMKLLSLFKSDPN
;
A
#
# COMPACT_ATOMS: atom_id res chain seq x y z
N MET A 1 -4.31 -31.16 -22.95
CA MET A 1 -4.00 -30.42 -21.71
C MET A 1 -2.50 -30.51 -21.47
N PRO A 2 -1.67 -29.54 -21.87
CA PRO A 2 -0.25 -29.56 -21.55
C PRO A 2 0.04 -28.72 -20.30
N GLU A 3 0.78 -29.32 -19.39
CA GLU A 3 1.17 -28.76 -18.10
C GLU A 3 2.19 -27.63 -18.27
N THR A 4 1.97 -26.54 -17.55
CA THR A 4 2.85 -25.36 -17.55
C THR A 4 3.77 -25.41 -16.35
N HIS A 5 5.05 -25.71 -16.59
CA HIS A 5 6.10 -25.55 -15.59
C HIS A 5 6.31 -24.06 -15.28
N THR A 6 6.03 -23.69 -14.03
CA THR A 6 6.28 -22.35 -13.48
C THR A 6 7.65 -22.36 -12.79
N SER A 7 8.61 -21.65 -13.38
CA SER A 7 9.92 -21.41 -12.79
C SER A 7 9.83 -20.34 -11.69
N ARG A 8 10.27 -20.70 -10.48
CA ARG A 8 10.38 -19.78 -9.33
C ARG A 8 11.62 -18.88 -9.48
N PRO A 9 11.53 -17.57 -9.17
CA PRO A 9 12.70 -16.72 -9.07
C PRO A 9 13.41 -16.92 -7.72
N SER A 10 14.74 -17.04 -7.82
CA SER A 10 15.68 -17.20 -6.71
C SER A 10 15.75 -15.94 -5.83
N THR A 11 15.71 -16.13 -4.52
CA THR A 11 15.89 -15.06 -3.52
C THR A 11 17.36 -14.61 -3.45
N PRO A 12 17.64 -13.30 -3.27
CA PRO A 12 18.99 -12.82 -3.05
C PRO A 12 19.49 -13.19 -1.65
N ILE A 13 20.74 -13.65 -1.60
CA ILE A 13 21.48 -14.01 -0.40
C ILE A 13 21.91 -12.73 0.32
N THR A 14 21.42 -12.53 1.55
CA THR A 14 21.84 -11.46 2.44
C THR A 14 23.20 -11.82 3.04
N THR A 15 24.23 -11.05 2.73
CA THR A 15 25.56 -11.16 3.35
C THR A 15 25.53 -10.47 4.71
N GLU A 16 25.57 -11.25 5.79
CA GLU A 16 25.76 -10.74 7.15
C GLU A 16 27.19 -10.21 7.31
N THR A 17 27.33 -8.91 7.51
CA THR A 17 28.61 -8.30 7.88
C THR A 17 28.85 -8.53 9.38
N MET A 18 29.62 -9.57 9.72
CA MET A 18 30.09 -9.80 11.09
C MET A 18 31.06 -8.70 11.52
N ILE A 19 30.59 -7.82 12.40
CA ILE A 19 31.45 -6.84 13.09
C ILE A 19 32.18 -7.60 14.21
N HIS A 20 33.45 -7.95 13.95
CA HIS A 20 34.35 -8.46 14.99
C HIS A 20 34.54 -7.38 16.07
N ARG A 21 34.03 -7.64 17.27
CA ARG A 21 34.38 -6.87 18.46
C ARG A 21 35.83 -7.18 18.84
N PRO A 22 36.68 -6.19 19.13
CA PRO A 22 38.01 -6.44 19.65
C PRO A 22 37.91 -7.11 21.02
N ASN A 23 38.61 -8.25 21.17
CA ASN A 23 38.78 -8.92 22.46
C ASN A 23 39.47 -7.96 23.43
N THR A 24 38.71 -7.43 24.39
CA THR A 24 39.29 -6.72 25.53
C THR A 24 40.17 -7.69 26.33
N PRO A 25 41.40 -7.30 26.72
CA PRO A 25 42.29 -8.16 27.49
C PRO A 25 41.62 -8.53 28.81
N GLN A 26 41.28 -9.81 28.93
CA GLN A 26 40.71 -10.38 30.14
C GLN A 26 41.87 -10.61 31.12
N ALA A 27 41.89 -9.87 32.23
CA ALA A 27 42.88 -10.09 33.28
C ALA A 27 42.80 -11.55 33.76
N SER A 28 43.94 -12.21 33.95
CA SER A 28 43.97 -13.59 34.43
C SER A 28 43.25 -13.70 35.78
N GLU A 29 42.49 -14.78 36.00
CA GLU A 29 41.73 -15.01 37.23
C GLU A 29 42.59 -14.90 38.50
N SER A 30 43.89 -15.18 38.39
CA SER A 30 44.88 -14.99 39.44
C SER A 30 44.97 -13.54 39.92
N ILE A 31 44.96 -12.57 39.01
CA ILE A 31 45.05 -11.14 39.34
C ILE A 31 43.76 -10.65 40.00
N VAL A 32 42.60 -11.09 39.49
CA VAL A 32 41.29 -10.75 40.07
C VAL A 32 41.15 -11.29 41.48
N ASN A 33 41.63 -12.51 41.74
CA ASN A 33 41.60 -13.11 43.08
C ASN A 33 42.55 -12.44 44.07
N ILE A 34 43.73 -12.01 43.63
CA ILE A 34 44.67 -11.26 44.49
C ILE A 34 44.07 -9.90 44.87
N LEU A 35 43.48 -9.17 43.91
CA LEU A 35 42.85 -7.87 44.15
C LEU A 35 41.59 -7.97 45.03
N SER A 36 40.84 -9.07 44.90
CA SER A 36 39.69 -9.37 45.76
C SER A 36 40.10 -9.68 47.21
N ARG A 37 41.18 -10.46 47.40
CA ARG A 37 41.74 -10.76 48.74
C ARG A 37 42.38 -9.54 49.41
N ALA A 38 42.95 -8.62 48.63
CA ALA A 38 43.50 -7.37 49.14
C ALA A 38 42.42 -6.33 49.54
N GLY A 39 41.12 -6.67 49.43
CA GLY A 39 40.01 -5.77 49.78
C GLY A 39 39.80 -4.60 48.80
N LEU A 40 40.51 -4.58 47.67
CA LEU A 40 40.44 -3.54 46.65
C LEU A 40 39.27 -3.74 45.68
N CYS A 41 38.75 -4.97 45.56
CA CYS A 41 37.50 -5.25 44.85
C CYS A 41 36.39 -5.60 45.83
N LYS A 42 35.52 -4.63 46.15
CA LYS A 42 34.21 -4.94 46.74
C LYS A 42 33.48 -5.86 45.78
N SER A 43 33.14 -7.06 46.25
CA SER A 43 32.45 -8.11 45.52
C SER A 43 31.26 -7.56 44.72
N PHE A 44 31.42 -7.49 43.40
CA PHE A 44 30.28 -7.44 42.48
C PHE A 44 29.64 -8.83 42.48
N ALA A 45 28.85 -9.12 43.51
CA ALA A 45 27.89 -10.20 43.42
C ALA A 45 26.98 -9.90 42.22
N PRO A 46 26.88 -10.78 41.21
CA PRO A 46 25.98 -10.55 40.09
C PRO A 46 24.57 -10.49 40.66
N LYS A 47 23.96 -9.29 40.63
CA LYS A 47 22.53 -9.14 40.88
C LYS A 47 21.83 -10.09 39.93
N LYS A 48 21.22 -11.16 40.47
CA LYS A 48 20.25 -11.97 39.71
C LYS A 48 19.32 -10.98 39.02
N HIS A 49 19.29 -11.03 37.69
CA HIS A 49 18.27 -10.34 36.90
C HIS A 49 16.92 -10.92 37.33
N THR A 50 16.33 -10.37 38.38
CA THR A 50 14.90 -10.45 38.57
C THR A 50 14.31 -9.68 37.42
N GLU A 51 13.80 -10.41 36.41
CA GLU A 51 12.88 -9.86 35.43
C GLU A 51 11.87 -9.03 36.20
N LYS A 52 11.96 -7.71 36.07
CA LYS A 52 10.97 -6.81 36.67
C LYS A 52 9.64 -7.21 36.07
N LYS A 53 8.81 -7.93 36.83
CA LYS A 53 7.43 -8.22 36.45
C LYS A 53 6.82 -6.88 36.01
N PRO A 54 6.35 -6.76 34.76
CA PRO A 54 5.82 -5.49 34.27
C PRO A 54 4.65 -5.11 35.16
N CYS A 55 4.85 -4.06 35.97
CA CYS A 55 3.77 -3.49 36.76
C CYS A 55 2.65 -3.10 35.79
N PRO A 56 1.39 -3.49 36.05
CA PRO A 56 0.30 -3.20 35.13
C PRO A 56 0.18 -1.69 35.01
N GLY A 57 0.39 -1.15 33.81
CA GLY A 57 0.17 0.26 33.52
C GLY A 57 -1.25 0.72 33.88
N PRO A 58 -1.51 2.03 33.90
CA PRO A 58 -2.82 2.59 34.15
C PRO A 58 -3.84 1.95 33.19
N ARG A 59 -4.89 1.37 33.78
CA ARG A 59 -5.97 0.71 33.04
C ARG A 59 -6.84 1.71 32.28
N LYS A 60 -6.79 2.99 32.68
CA LYS A 60 -7.63 4.08 32.16
C LYS A 60 -6.75 5.28 31.80
N LEU A 61 -7.03 5.88 30.65
CA LEU A 61 -6.33 7.02 30.09
C LEU A 61 -7.28 8.18 29.89
N THR A 62 -6.73 9.39 29.87
CA THR A 62 -7.43 10.59 29.41
C THR A 62 -6.92 10.94 28.02
N VAL A 63 -7.82 11.21 27.07
CA VAL A 63 -7.45 11.62 25.72
C VAL A 63 -7.66 13.12 25.58
N SER A 64 -6.64 13.81 25.08
CA SER A 64 -6.65 15.27 24.88
C SER A 64 -6.15 15.65 23.50
N ILE A 65 -6.76 16.67 22.90
CA ILE A 65 -6.25 17.36 21.71
C ILE A 65 -5.38 18.53 22.17
N VAL A 66 -4.20 18.65 21.56
CA VAL A 66 -3.26 19.75 21.79
C VAL A 66 -3.23 20.63 20.54
N ASP A 67 -3.85 21.80 20.64
CA ASP A 67 -3.96 22.80 19.55
C ASP A 67 -2.81 23.83 19.54
N GLY A 68 -1.70 23.52 20.23
CA GLY A 68 -0.52 24.39 20.38
C GLY A 68 -0.56 25.23 21.66
N ASN A 69 -1.70 25.84 21.97
CA ASN A 69 -1.84 26.70 23.15
C ASN A 69 -2.73 26.12 24.26
N THR A 70 -3.62 25.18 23.93
CA THR A 70 -4.56 24.58 24.90
C THR A 70 -4.60 23.07 24.77
N ASP A 71 -4.51 22.39 25.91
CA ASP A 71 -4.80 20.97 26.06
C ASP A 71 -6.31 20.82 26.28
N ARG A 72 -7.06 20.59 25.21
CA ARG A 72 -8.51 20.33 25.28
C ARG A 72 -8.74 18.86 25.59
N LEU A 73 -9.30 18.61 26.77
CA LEU A 73 -9.73 17.27 27.15
C LEU A 73 -10.95 16.84 26.33
N ILE A 74 -10.85 15.70 25.64
CA ILE A 74 -11.93 15.16 24.81
C ILE A 74 -12.71 14.11 25.59
N HIS A 75 -11.98 13.14 26.15
CA HIS A 75 -12.59 11.95 26.74
C HIS A 75 -11.85 11.53 28.01
N LYS A 76 -12.61 11.29 29.08
CA LYS A 76 -12.11 10.75 30.36
C LYS A 76 -12.26 9.24 30.38
N TYR A 77 -11.30 8.53 30.98
CA TYR A 77 -11.41 7.09 31.26
C TYR A 77 -11.47 6.14 30.04
N VAL A 78 -10.65 6.38 29.02
CA VAL A 78 -10.49 5.45 27.89
C VAL A 78 -9.66 4.23 28.33
N PRO A 79 -10.14 2.98 28.16
CA PRO A 79 -9.34 1.80 28.47
C PRO A 79 -8.09 1.72 27.58
N SER A 80 -6.90 1.67 28.21
CA SER A 80 -5.62 1.69 27.47
C SER A 80 -5.51 0.55 26.47
N ARG A 81 -5.93 -0.67 26.86
CA ARG A 81 -5.91 -1.86 26.01
C ARG A 81 -6.74 -1.71 24.73
N LEU A 82 -7.95 -1.15 24.83
CA LEU A 82 -8.82 -0.96 23.66
C LEU A 82 -8.22 0.07 22.71
N LEU A 83 -7.69 1.16 23.26
CA LEU A 83 -7.05 2.19 22.46
C LEU A 83 -5.81 1.65 21.75
N MET A 84 -4.95 0.90 22.44
CA MET A 84 -3.78 0.25 21.83
C MET A 84 -4.18 -0.75 20.74
N ALA A 85 -5.22 -1.56 20.97
CA ALA A 85 -5.67 -2.55 20.00
C ALA A 85 -6.08 -1.92 18.65
N SER A 86 -6.63 -0.71 18.67
CA SER A 86 -7.07 0.00 17.47
C SER A 86 -6.02 0.98 16.92
N SER A 87 -5.22 1.61 17.78
CA SER A 87 -4.29 2.68 17.41
C SER A 87 -2.83 2.23 17.51
N ALA A 88 -2.12 2.29 16.38
CA ALA A 88 -0.68 2.05 16.32
C ALA A 88 0.10 3.11 17.11
N LYS A 89 -0.33 4.38 17.04
CA LYS A 89 0.30 5.49 17.79
C LYS A 89 0.11 5.35 19.30
N ALA A 90 -1.08 4.97 19.74
CA ALA A 90 -1.34 4.73 21.15
C ALA A 90 -0.49 3.55 21.65
N THR A 91 -0.37 2.49 20.84
CA THR A 91 0.54 1.38 21.15
C THR A 91 1.97 1.87 21.30
N GLU A 92 2.50 2.65 20.36
CA GLU A 92 3.86 3.17 20.41
C GLU A 92 4.12 4.04 21.65
N VAL A 93 3.20 4.97 21.95
CA VAL A 93 3.31 5.86 23.11
C VAL A 93 3.21 5.09 24.44
N LEU A 94 2.26 4.17 24.56
CA LEU A 94 2.02 3.43 25.81
C LEU A 94 3.01 2.28 26.02
N VAL A 95 3.60 1.74 24.96
CA VAL A 95 4.74 0.81 25.08
C VAL A 95 5.98 1.55 25.57
N ALA A 96 6.27 2.74 25.04
CA ALA A 96 7.40 3.55 25.47
C ALA A 96 7.21 4.14 26.88
N LYS A 97 5.97 4.56 27.21
CA LYS A 97 5.60 5.18 28.48
C LYS A 97 4.32 4.54 29.02
N PRO A 98 4.41 3.36 29.66
CA PRO A 98 3.23 2.67 30.16
C PRO A 98 2.47 3.52 31.17
N TRP A 99 3.16 4.29 32.00
CA TRP A 99 2.54 5.14 33.02
C TRP A 99 1.99 6.48 32.51
N ALA A 100 1.94 6.70 31.20
CA ALA A 100 1.31 7.91 30.67
C ALA A 100 -0.19 7.89 31.02
N GLY A 101 -0.65 8.79 31.89
CA GLY A 101 -2.07 8.94 32.21
C GLY A 101 -2.88 9.68 31.12
N THR A 102 -2.18 10.35 30.21
CA THR A 102 -2.75 11.17 29.13
C THR A 102 -2.22 10.72 27.77
N PHE A 103 -3.12 10.50 26.81
CA PHE A 103 -2.79 10.35 25.40
C PHE A 103 -3.10 11.67 24.69
N LYS A 104 -2.05 12.29 24.13
CA LYS A 104 -2.13 13.60 23.50
C LYS A 104 -2.12 13.46 21.97
N VAL A 105 -3.13 14.04 21.33
CA VAL A 105 -3.25 14.11 19.87
C VAL A 105 -2.96 15.54 19.44
N TYR A 106 -1.91 15.75 18.64
CA TYR A 106 -1.48 17.08 18.24
C TYR A 106 -2.15 17.54 16.93
N GLY A 107 -2.67 18.77 16.92
CA GLY A 107 -3.20 19.45 15.74
C GLY A 107 -4.66 19.89 15.87
N LYS A 108 -5.10 20.73 14.93
CA LYS A 108 -6.44 21.34 14.89
C LYS A 108 -7.48 20.38 14.36
N TYR A 109 -8.30 19.81 15.25
CA TYR A 109 -9.38 18.90 14.88
C TYR A 109 -10.68 19.31 15.55
N ASP A 110 -11.78 18.86 14.96
CA ASP A 110 -13.08 18.97 15.60
C ASP A 110 -13.15 18.02 16.81
N PRO A 111 -13.32 18.56 18.04
CA PRO A 111 -13.39 17.74 19.25
C PRO A 111 -14.59 16.80 19.25
N SER A 112 -15.72 17.19 18.63
CA SER A 112 -16.93 16.37 18.59
C SER A 112 -16.68 15.09 17.80
N THR A 113 -16.21 15.24 16.56
CA THR A 113 -15.88 14.09 15.70
C THR A 113 -14.84 13.17 16.34
N MET A 114 -13.81 13.74 16.98
CA MET A 114 -12.79 12.93 17.67
C MET A 114 -13.37 12.15 18.85
N ASN A 115 -14.27 12.78 19.63
CA ASN A 115 -14.96 12.13 20.73
C ASN A 115 -15.82 10.96 20.25
N ASP A 116 -16.54 11.12 19.14
CA ASP A 116 -17.38 10.07 18.56
C ASP A 116 -16.57 8.86 18.11
N VAL A 117 -15.41 9.08 17.50
CA VAL A 117 -14.49 8.00 17.13
C VAL A 117 -13.96 7.28 18.37
N ILE A 118 -13.55 8.01 19.41
CA ILE A 118 -13.08 7.42 20.67
C ILE A 118 -14.19 6.63 21.35
N ASN A 119 -15.40 7.19 21.45
CA ASN A 119 -16.58 6.50 21.99
C ASN A 119 -16.85 5.20 21.24
N THR A 120 -16.77 5.23 19.90
CA THR A 120 -16.95 4.04 19.07
C THR A 120 -15.93 2.95 19.40
N ILE A 121 -14.65 3.33 19.61
CA ILE A 121 -13.59 2.38 19.99
C ILE A 121 -13.84 1.82 21.39
N VAL A 122 -14.17 2.68 22.35
CA VAL A 122 -14.44 2.30 23.75
C VAL A 122 -15.63 1.34 23.83
N LEU A 123 -16.70 1.63 23.07
CA LEU A 123 -17.90 0.81 23.01
C LEU A 123 -17.77 -0.39 22.06
N SER A 124 -16.63 -0.54 21.37
CA SER A 124 -16.41 -1.56 20.33
C SER A 124 -17.50 -1.61 19.25
N GLN A 125 -18.04 -0.43 18.89
CA GLN A 125 -19.11 -0.29 17.91
C GLN A 125 -18.57 -0.10 16.48
N LYS A 126 -19.47 -0.13 15.50
CA LYS A 126 -19.14 0.22 14.10
C LYS A 126 -18.99 1.74 13.98
N MET A 127 -18.04 2.19 13.16
CA MET A 127 -17.84 3.63 12.90
C MET A 127 -19.13 4.28 12.40
N PRO A 128 -19.48 5.48 12.90
CA PRO A 128 -20.66 6.20 12.45
C PRO A 128 -20.46 6.58 10.97
N ILE A 129 -21.42 6.18 10.14
CA ILE A 129 -21.42 6.48 8.71
C ILE A 129 -22.62 7.38 8.42
N THR A 130 -22.34 8.61 8.01
CA THR A 130 -23.35 9.60 7.65
C THR A 130 -23.64 9.57 6.14
N LYS A 131 -24.79 10.14 5.74
CA LYS A 131 -25.11 10.36 4.32
C LYS A 131 -24.20 11.43 3.70
N ASP A 132 -23.76 12.40 4.52
CA ASP A 132 -22.85 13.45 4.09
C ASP A 132 -21.40 12.94 3.98
N LEU A 133 -20.75 13.30 2.87
CA LEU A 133 -19.38 12.92 2.55
C LEU A 133 -18.35 13.71 3.36
N LEU A 134 -18.59 15.00 3.62
CA LEU A 134 -17.65 15.81 4.41
C LEU A 134 -17.56 15.30 5.84
N SER A 135 -18.70 15.03 6.48
CA SER A 135 -18.77 14.43 7.80
C SER A 135 -18.02 13.09 7.87
N ASN A 136 -18.20 12.20 6.87
CA ASN A 136 -17.44 10.95 6.79
C ASN A 136 -15.92 11.16 6.64
N LEU A 137 -15.50 12.19 5.88
CA LEU A 137 -14.10 12.54 5.71
C LEU A 137 -13.47 13.10 6.99
N PHE A 138 -14.22 13.87 7.79
CA PHE A 138 -13.76 14.31 9.12
C PHE A 138 -13.58 13.12 10.07
N THR A 139 -14.54 12.18 10.11
CA THR A 139 -14.43 10.94 10.90
C THR A 139 -13.22 10.11 10.45
N TYR A 140 -12.98 10.05 9.14
CA TYR A 140 -11.82 9.35 8.59
C TYR A 140 -10.50 10.03 8.95
N GLU A 141 -10.42 11.36 8.87
CA GLU A 141 -9.25 12.11 9.32
C GLU A 141 -8.98 11.84 10.80
N ALA A 142 -10.00 11.93 11.66
CA ALA A 142 -9.86 11.68 13.10
C ALA A 142 -9.25 10.29 13.37
N CYS A 143 -9.73 9.27 12.66
CA CYS A 143 -9.17 7.91 12.70
C CYS A 143 -7.68 7.86 12.32
N LEU A 144 -7.29 8.50 11.21
CA LEU A 144 -5.90 8.56 10.75
C LEU A 144 -5.00 9.27 11.77
N ARG A 145 -5.49 10.34 12.40
CA ARG A 145 -4.74 11.11 13.39
C ARG A 145 -4.51 10.33 14.66
N LEU A 146 -5.52 9.58 15.10
CA LEU A 146 -5.39 8.58 16.14
C LEU A 146 -4.43 7.45 15.76
N GLY A 147 -4.05 7.30 14.49
CA GLY A 147 -3.12 6.26 14.05
C GLY A 147 -3.78 4.91 13.83
N ILE A 148 -5.08 4.90 13.54
CA ILE A 148 -5.82 3.71 13.16
C ILE A 148 -5.63 3.52 11.65
N GLN A 149 -5.15 2.34 11.27
CA GLN A 149 -4.80 2.08 9.87
C GLN A 149 -6.06 1.94 9.00
N PRO A 150 -6.04 2.35 7.72
CA PRO A 150 -7.16 2.16 6.78
C PRO A 150 -7.55 0.69 6.58
N THR A 151 -6.62 -0.23 6.84
CA THR A 151 -6.83 -1.68 6.75
C THR A 151 -7.59 -2.26 7.95
N HIS A 152 -7.75 -1.49 9.04
CA HIS A 152 -8.43 -1.95 10.24
C HIS A 152 -9.91 -2.24 9.95
N ALA A 153 -10.43 -3.33 10.51
CA ALA A 153 -11.77 -3.84 10.22
C ALA A 153 -12.88 -2.79 10.45
N GLN A 154 -12.75 -1.98 11.51
CA GLN A 154 -13.72 -0.92 11.84
C GLN A 154 -13.74 0.24 10.84
N ILE A 155 -12.60 0.56 10.22
CA ILE A 155 -12.46 1.68 9.27
C ILE A 155 -12.77 1.25 7.84
N LYS A 156 -12.55 -0.03 7.52
CA LYS A 156 -12.73 -0.56 6.16
C LYS A 156 -14.10 -0.21 5.59
N LEU A 157 -15.17 -0.31 6.39
CA LEU A 157 -16.54 0.04 5.96
C LEU A 157 -16.69 1.54 5.67
N LEU A 158 -16.11 2.40 6.51
CA LEU A 158 -16.11 3.85 6.31
C LEU A 158 -15.38 4.22 5.01
N VAL A 159 -14.20 3.64 4.77
CA VAL A 159 -13.41 3.87 3.54
C VAL A 159 -14.18 3.42 2.30
N VAL A 160 -14.82 2.25 2.34
CA VAL A 160 -15.66 1.77 1.22
C VAL A 160 -16.80 2.74 0.94
N LYS A 161 -17.48 3.24 1.98
CA LYS A 161 -18.57 4.21 1.80
C LYS A 161 -18.09 5.53 1.21
N ILE A 162 -16.99 6.08 1.73
CA ILE A 162 -16.36 7.31 1.21
C ILE A 162 -16.00 7.14 -0.27
N ASN A 163 -15.35 6.02 -0.61
CA ASN A 163 -14.96 5.73 -1.99
C ASN A 163 -16.18 5.62 -2.92
N MET A 164 -17.25 4.97 -2.44
CA MET A 164 -18.51 4.88 -3.19
C MET A 164 -19.13 6.26 -3.42
N GLN A 165 -19.18 7.11 -2.38
CA GLN A 165 -19.72 8.47 -2.46
C GLN A 165 -18.94 9.35 -3.44
N ILE A 166 -17.61 9.26 -3.41
CA ILE A 166 -16.71 9.98 -4.33
C ILE A 166 -16.92 9.52 -5.78
N SER A 167 -17.19 8.24 -6.00
CA SER A 167 -17.44 7.72 -7.34
C SER A 167 -18.84 8.03 -7.87
N SER A 168 -19.84 8.16 -6.99
CA SER A 168 -21.23 8.38 -7.38
C SER A 168 -21.58 9.85 -7.68
N ALA A 169 -20.88 10.80 -7.07
CA ALA A 169 -21.22 12.22 -7.14
C ALA A 169 -20.06 13.07 -7.66
N PRO A 170 -20.33 14.22 -8.30
CA PRO A 170 -19.29 15.16 -8.67
C PRO A 170 -18.59 15.69 -7.41
N VAL A 171 -17.26 15.68 -7.41
CA VAL A 171 -16.48 16.05 -6.22
C VAL A 171 -16.41 17.57 -6.11
N SER A 172 -16.90 18.12 -4.99
CA SER A 172 -16.86 19.57 -4.74
C SER A 172 -15.43 20.09 -4.54
N LYS A 173 -15.23 21.39 -4.78
CA LYS A 173 -13.93 22.06 -4.60
C LYS A 173 -13.40 21.94 -3.18
N GLU A 174 -14.31 22.00 -2.20
CA GLU A 174 -14.03 21.86 -0.77
C GLU A 174 -13.54 20.47 -0.41
N ILE A 175 -14.22 19.43 -0.92
CA ILE A 175 -13.82 18.04 -0.69
C ILE A 175 -12.42 17.79 -1.28
N LEU A 176 -12.17 18.29 -2.50
CA LEU A 176 -10.83 18.19 -3.08
C LEU A 176 -9.79 18.94 -2.27
N ALA A 177 -10.13 20.10 -1.68
CA ALA A 177 -9.20 20.86 -0.86
C ALA A 177 -8.91 20.12 0.44
N PHE A 178 -9.94 19.55 1.06
CA PHE A 178 -9.84 18.71 2.23
C PHE A 178 -8.92 17.50 1.99
N ILE A 179 -9.19 16.71 0.95
CA ILE A 179 -8.40 15.51 0.64
C ILE A 179 -6.94 15.87 0.33
N ALA A 180 -6.70 16.94 -0.43
CA ALA A 180 -5.33 17.32 -0.80
C ALA A 180 -4.50 17.90 0.35
N THR A 181 -5.13 18.53 1.33
CA THR A 181 -4.44 19.18 2.45
C THR A 181 -4.32 18.28 3.68
N ARG A 182 -5.36 17.49 3.96
CA ARG A 182 -5.47 16.72 5.21
C ARG A 182 -5.15 15.24 5.05
N ILE A 183 -5.37 14.68 3.86
CA ILE A 183 -5.11 13.27 3.57
C ILE A 183 -3.79 13.14 2.81
N GLY A 184 -2.92 12.25 3.29
CA GLY A 184 -1.61 12.03 2.68
C GLY A 184 -1.69 11.40 1.29
N PRO A 185 -0.73 11.66 0.38
CA PRO A 185 -0.75 11.13 -1.00
C PRO A 185 -0.54 9.61 -1.10
N LYS A 186 -0.11 8.96 0.00
CA LYS A 186 0.06 7.51 0.08
C LYS A 186 -1.25 6.79 0.43
N ASP A 187 -2.24 7.53 0.93
CA ASP A 187 -3.50 7.01 1.45
C ASP A 187 -4.36 6.36 0.35
N VAL A 188 -5.21 5.42 0.75
CA VAL A 188 -6.13 4.70 -0.14
C VAL A 188 -7.24 5.62 -0.65
N VAL A 189 -7.80 6.47 0.21
CA VAL A 189 -8.86 7.42 -0.18
C VAL A 189 -8.31 8.44 -1.17
N PHE A 190 -7.08 8.93 -0.95
CA PHE A 190 -6.42 9.84 -1.88
C PHE A 190 -6.23 9.21 -3.26
N LYS A 191 -5.72 7.98 -3.32
CA LYS A 191 -5.54 7.24 -4.59
C LYS A 191 -6.87 6.98 -5.29
N HIS A 192 -7.91 6.59 -4.54
CA HIS A 192 -9.25 6.36 -5.08
C HIS A 192 -9.84 7.64 -5.66
N THR A 193 -9.68 8.76 -4.96
CA THR A 193 -10.13 10.08 -5.44
C THR A 193 -9.43 10.44 -6.75
N ALA A 194 -8.11 10.29 -6.84
CA ALA A 194 -7.37 10.55 -8.07
C ALA A 194 -7.87 9.68 -9.24
N ASN A 195 -8.14 8.39 -8.97
CA ASN A 195 -8.69 7.47 -9.97
C ASN A 195 -10.12 7.84 -10.40
N ALA A 196 -10.99 8.18 -9.44
CA ALA A 196 -12.36 8.61 -9.70
C ALA A 196 -12.40 9.88 -10.55
N LEU A 197 -11.52 10.86 -10.27
CA LEU A 197 -11.40 12.08 -11.07
C LEU A 197 -10.88 11.79 -12.49
N CYS A 198 -9.90 10.91 -12.65
CA CYS A 198 -9.43 10.47 -13.97
C CYS A 198 -10.57 9.83 -14.77
N HIS A 199 -11.38 8.99 -14.12
CA HIS A 199 -12.55 8.37 -14.72
C HIS A 199 -13.60 9.40 -15.13
N GLN A 200 -13.99 10.31 -14.22
CA GLN A 200 -14.96 11.38 -14.48
C GLN A 200 -14.52 12.29 -15.64
N ARG A 201 -13.21 12.61 -15.72
CA ARG A 201 -12.65 13.37 -16.84
C ARG A 201 -12.72 12.59 -18.16
N PHE A 202 -12.45 11.28 -18.12
CA PHE A 202 -12.50 10.43 -19.31
C PHE A 202 -13.93 10.22 -19.83
N THR A 203 -14.91 10.09 -18.94
CA THR A 203 -16.33 9.94 -19.30
C THR A 203 -17.01 11.25 -19.65
N GLY A 204 -16.32 12.39 -19.50
CA GLY A 204 -16.90 13.71 -19.79
C GLY A 204 -17.95 14.16 -18.77
N GLN A 205 -17.93 13.62 -17.54
CA GLN A 205 -18.87 14.00 -16.47
C GLN A 205 -18.55 15.35 -15.80
N ILE A 206 -17.51 16.05 -16.27
CA ILE A 206 -17.07 17.34 -15.70
C ILE A 206 -17.50 18.45 -16.64
N ASP A 207 -18.47 19.27 -16.20
CA ASP A 207 -19.03 20.36 -17.01
C ASP A 207 -18.00 21.47 -17.34
N ASP A 208 -17.15 21.83 -16.37
CA ASP A 208 -16.09 22.86 -16.54
C ASP A 208 -14.68 22.25 -16.45
N LEU A 209 -14.19 21.74 -17.58
CA LEU A 209 -12.85 21.17 -17.69
C LEU A 209 -11.73 22.19 -17.38
N LYS A 210 -11.87 23.45 -17.81
CA LYS A 210 -10.84 24.48 -17.63
C LYS A 210 -10.70 24.87 -16.15
N GLY A 211 -11.82 25.07 -15.47
CA GLY A 211 -11.84 25.34 -14.03
C GLY A 211 -11.31 24.16 -13.22
N PHE A 212 -11.64 22.94 -13.64
CA PHE A 212 -11.13 21.71 -13.03
C PHE A 212 -9.60 21.58 -13.16
N GLU A 213 -9.03 21.78 -14.34
CA GLU A 213 -7.58 21.73 -14.55
C GLU A 213 -6.83 22.80 -13.76
N LYS A 214 -7.37 24.02 -13.70
CA LYS A 214 -6.82 25.11 -12.87
C LYS A 214 -6.87 24.76 -11.37
N MET A 215 -7.87 24.01 -10.93
CA MET A 215 -7.97 23.56 -9.54
C MET A 215 -7.01 22.40 -9.23
N VAL A 216 -6.86 21.44 -10.15
CA VAL A 216 -5.96 20.28 -9.98
C VAL A 216 -4.50 20.72 -10.04
N SER A 217 -4.14 21.66 -10.92
CA SER A 217 -2.77 22.20 -11.04
C SER A 217 -2.28 22.89 -9.75
N ARG A 218 -3.18 23.50 -8.98
CA ARG A 218 -2.85 24.03 -7.63
C ARG A 218 -2.47 22.95 -6.63
N LYS A 219 -2.79 21.69 -6.91
CA LYS A 219 -2.59 20.53 -6.02
C LYS A 219 -1.64 19.54 -6.69
N SER A 220 -0.36 19.88 -6.74
CA SER A 220 0.67 19.13 -7.49
C SER A 220 0.75 17.64 -7.15
N ALA A 221 0.53 17.24 -5.89
CA ALA A 221 0.49 15.84 -5.49
C ALA A 221 -0.67 15.07 -6.14
N LEU A 222 -1.86 15.69 -6.22
CA LEU A 222 -3.03 15.11 -6.86
C LEU A 222 -2.83 15.03 -8.36
N GLN A 223 -2.34 16.12 -8.98
CA GLN A 223 -2.03 16.16 -10.40
C GLN A 223 -1.02 15.07 -10.81
N LYS A 224 0.09 14.93 -10.06
CA LYS A 224 1.09 13.89 -10.30
C LYS A 224 0.48 12.48 -10.24
N LYS A 225 -0.42 12.23 -9.28
CA LYS A 225 -1.10 10.94 -9.16
C LYS A 225 -2.07 10.68 -10.30
N MET A 226 -2.82 11.68 -10.72
CA MET A 226 -3.69 11.57 -11.89
C MET A 226 -2.90 11.25 -13.15
N VAL A 227 -1.81 11.98 -13.43
CA VAL A 227 -0.94 11.72 -14.60
C VAL A 227 -0.36 10.31 -14.57
N GLN A 228 0.10 9.82 -13.41
CA GLN A 228 0.57 8.44 -13.25
C GLN A 228 -0.53 7.41 -13.60
N ILE A 229 -1.76 7.65 -13.15
CA ILE A 229 -2.91 6.79 -13.43
C ILE A 229 -3.26 6.82 -14.92
N ASP A 230 -3.27 8.01 -15.55
CA ASP A 230 -3.54 8.17 -16.98
C ASP A 230 -2.51 7.47 -17.84
N GLN A 231 -1.22 7.61 -17.51
CA GLN A 231 -0.12 6.93 -18.20
C GLN A 231 -0.26 5.41 -18.06
N ALA A 232 -0.57 4.91 -16.86
CA ALA A 232 -0.80 3.48 -16.64
C ALA A 232 -2.01 2.97 -17.44
N HIS A 233 -3.10 3.73 -17.51
CA HIS A 233 -4.25 3.37 -18.33
C HIS A 233 -3.95 3.41 -19.83
N LYS A 234 -3.18 4.41 -20.30
CA LYS A 234 -2.75 4.50 -21.70
C LYS A 234 -1.88 3.31 -22.09
N ALA A 235 -0.84 3.01 -21.30
CA ALA A 235 0.03 1.85 -21.53
C ALA A 235 -0.77 0.53 -21.53
N ARG A 236 -1.73 0.38 -20.60
CA ARG A 236 -2.60 -0.81 -20.56
C ARG A 236 -3.48 -0.93 -21.81
N ARG A 237 -4.04 0.18 -22.32
CA ARG A 237 -4.83 0.19 -23.56
C ARG A 237 -3.97 -0.19 -24.76
N GLU A 238 -2.77 0.37 -24.88
CA GLU A 238 -1.82 0.06 -25.95
C GLU A 238 -1.40 -1.41 -25.93
N ALA A 239 -1.09 -1.97 -24.76
CA ALA A 239 -0.77 -3.39 -24.61
C ALA A 239 -1.93 -4.31 -25.05
N ILE A 240 -3.17 -3.96 -24.70
CA ILE A 240 -4.37 -4.70 -25.13
C ILE A 240 -4.55 -4.61 -26.66
N VAL A 241 -4.37 -3.43 -27.25
CA VAL A 241 -4.49 -3.23 -28.70
C VAL A 241 -3.38 -3.99 -29.44
N ALA A 242 -2.14 -3.93 -28.96
CA ALA A 242 -1.02 -4.69 -29.52
C ALA A 242 -1.26 -6.20 -29.44
N SER A 243 -1.72 -6.71 -28.30
CA SER A 243 -2.07 -8.13 -28.13
C SER A 243 -3.21 -8.54 -29.07
N LYS A 244 -4.25 -7.72 -29.23
CA LYS A 244 -5.34 -7.96 -30.19
C LYS A 244 -4.83 -7.95 -31.64
N ARG A 245 -3.92 -7.05 -32.00
CA ARG A 245 -3.30 -6.99 -33.34
C ARG A 245 -2.47 -8.24 -33.62
N GLN A 246 -1.66 -8.68 -32.67
CA GLN A 246 -0.87 -9.91 -32.78
C GLN A 246 -1.76 -11.15 -32.91
N ARG A 247 -2.84 -11.25 -32.13
CA ARG A 247 -3.82 -12.36 -32.27
C ARG A 247 -4.48 -12.37 -33.63
N LYS A 248 -4.88 -11.21 -34.16
CA LYS A 248 -5.43 -11.11 -35.52
C LYS A 248 -4.40 -11.51 -36.58
N GLN A 249 -3.15 -11.07 -36.46
CA GLN A 249 -2.07 -11.43 -37.39
C GLN A 249 -1.77 -12.93 -37.35
N LYS A 250 -1.70 -13.55 -36.17
CA LYS A 250 -1.56 -15.01 -36.04
C LYS A 250 -2.74 -15.75 -36.64
N ALA A 251 -3.97 -15.32 -36.36
CA ALA A 251 -5.17 -15.94 -36.94
C ALA A 251 -5.23 -15.80 -38.48
N VAL A 252 -4.70 -14.71 -39.04
CA VAL A 252 -4.57 -14.54 -40.50
C VAL A 252 -3.44 -15.40 -41.06
N ALA A 253 -2.32 -15.53 -40.36
CA ALA A 253 -1.20 -16.40 -40.74
C ALA A 253 -1.52 -17.90 -40.58
N GLU A 254 -2.44 -18.28 -39.69
CA GLU A 254 -2.95 -19.65 -39.57
C GLU A 254 -4.06 -19.94 -40.59
N LYS A 255 -4.87 -18.92 -40.97
CA LYS A 255 -5.90 -19.04 -42.01
C LYS A 255 -5.33 -19.05 -43.44
N LYS A 256 -4.29 -18.27 -43.71
CA LYS A 256 -3.42 -18.51 -44.86
C LYS A 256 -2.61 -19.75 -44.52
N GLY A 257 -3.16 -20.93 -44.80
CA GLY A 257 -2.48 -22.18 -44.49
C GLY A 257 -1.06 -22.20 -45.07
N PRO A 258 -0.16 -23.09 -44.60
CA PRO A 258 1.20 -23.22 -45.13
C PRO A 258 1.23 -23.44 -46.65
N ALA A 259 0.12 -23.88 -47.25
CA ALA A 259 -0.06 -23.98 -48.69
C ALA A 259 -0.05 -22.61 -49.40
N ASP A 260 -0.79 -21.61 -48.91
CA ASP A 260 -0.84 -20.28 -49.56
C ASP A 260 0.47 -19.50 -49.38
N ALA A 261 1.18 -19.74 -48.27
CA ALA A 261 2.51 -19.18 -48.05
C ALA A 261 3.56 -19.78 -48.99
N LEU A 262 3.50 -21.11 -49.24
CA LEU A 262 4.38 -21.78 -50.20
C LEU A 262 4.03 -21.42 -51.66
N VAL A 263 2.75 -21.21 -52.00
CA VAL A 263 2.34 -20.72 -53.33
C VAL A 263 2.88 -19.30 -53.58
N ALA A 264 2.80 -18.41 -52.60
CA ALA A 264 3.38 -17.07 -52.72
C ALA A 264 4.92 -17.08 -52.76
N GLU A 265 5.58 -18.02 -52.06
CA GLU A 265 7.05 -18.20 -52.10
C GLU A 265 7.51 -18.82 -53.44
N LEU A 266 6.66 -19.63 -54.08
CA LEU A 266 6.87 -20.19 -55.42
C LEU A 266 6.63 -19.14 -56.52
N GLU A 267 5.67 -18.22 -56.34
CA GLU A 267 5.41 -17.08 -57.23
C GLU A 267 6.45 -15.96 -57.11
N ALA A 268 7.12 -15.83 -55.95
CA ALA A 268 8.18 -14.84 -55.71
C ALA A 268 9.60 -15.36 -56.03
N ALA A 269 9.77 -16.67 -56.24
CA ALA A 269 11.02 -17.27 -56.65
C ALA A 269 11.39 -16.82 -58.07
N THR A 270 12.53 -16.15 -58.22
CA THR A 270 12.97 -15.59 -59.52
C THR A 270 13.99 -16.47 -60.23
N THR A 271 14.48 -17.51 -59.56
CA THR A 271 15.52 -18.42 -60.06
C THR A 271 15.07 -19.88 -60.00
N ALA A 272 15.54 -20.70 -60.94
CA ALA A 272 15.11 -22.10 -61.10
C ALA A 272 15.46 -22.98 -59.88
N ASP A 273 16.54 -22.67 -59.17
CA ASP A 273 16.97 -23.41 -57.98
C ASP A 273 16.06 -23.16 -56.77
N GLU A 274 15.51 -21.93 -56.66
CA GLU A 274 14.55 -21.57 -55.60
C GLU A 274 13.21 -22.28 -55.83
N VAL A 275 12.74 -22.37 -57.07
CA VAL A 275 11.53 -23.11 -57.44
C VAL A 275 11.65 -24.60 -57.09
N ALA A 276 12.78 -25.23 -57.46
CA ALA A 276 13.02 -26.64 -57.16
C ALA A 276 13.10 -26.95 -55.65
N ALA A 277 13.57 -26.00 -54.84
CA ALA A 277 13.62 -26.13 -53.40
C ALA A 277 12.23 -26.04 -52.75
N VAL A 278 11.36 -25.15 -53.23
CA VAL A 278 9.98 -25.01 -52.73
C VAL A 278 9.11 -26.22 -53.13
N GLU A 279 9.28 -26.75 -54.35
CA GLU A 279 8.59 -27.98 -54.79
C GLU A 279 8.96 -29.20 -53.95
N ARG A 280 10.25 -29.37 -53.60
CA ARG A 280 10.70 -30.46 -52.71
C ARG A 280 10.07 -30.36 -51.32
N LYS A 281 9.92 -29.15 -50.78
CA LYS A 281 9.23 -28.90 -49.51
C LYS A 281 7.74 -29.24 -49.58
N MET A 282 7.04 -28.86 -50.66
CA MET A 282 5.63 -29.23 -50.86
C MET A 282 5.45 -30.76 -50.90
N LYS A 283 6.32 -31.47 -51.62
CA LYS A 283 6.27 -32.92 -51.78
C LYS A 283 6.52 -33.67 -50.46
N LEU A 284 7.42 -33.16 -49.63
CA LEU A 284 7.65 -33.67 -48.27
C LEU A 284 6.43 -33.46 -47.37
N LEU A 285 5.79 -32.29 -47.41
CA LEU A 285 4.60 -32.00 -46.62
C LEU A 285 3.39 -32.84 -47.04
N SER A 286 3.26 -33.23 -48.32
CA SER A 286 2.20 -34.14 -48.76
C SER A 286 2.37 -35.56 -48.22
N LEU A 287 3.60 -36.03 -48.02
CA LEU A 287 3.89 -37.36 -47.46
C LEU A 287 3.53 -37.47 -45.97
N PHE A 288 3.57 -36.35 -45.23
CA PHE A 288 3.19 -36.33 -43.80
C PHE A 288 1.68 -36.23 -43.56
N LYS A 289 0.86 -35.94 -44.58
CA LYS A 289 -0.61 -35.87 -44.46
C LYS A 289 -1.32 -37.20 -44.77
N SER A 290 -0.60 -38.18 -45.29
CA SER A 290 -1.16 -39.46 -45.76
C SER A 290 -1.19 -40.58 -44.72
N ASP A 291 -0.81 -40.31 -43.45
CA ASP A 291 -0.94 -41.29 -42.36
C ASP A 291 -2.10 -40.92 -41.42
N PRO A 292 -3.33 -41.43 -41.67
CA PRO A 292 -4.38 -41.45 -40.67
C PRO A 292 -4.21 -42.72 -39.81
N ASN A 293 -3.83 -42.54 -38.54
CA ASN A 293 -4.18 -43.48 -37.47
C ASN A 293 -5.33 -42.89 -36.67
#